data_AF-A0A7S0VWC3-F1
#
_entry.id   AF-A0A7S0VWC3-F1
#
_cell.length_a   1.000
_cell.length_b   1.000
_cell.length_c   1.000
_cell.angle_alpha   90.00
_cell.angle_beta   90.00
_cell.angle_gamma   90.00
#
_symmetry.space_group_name_H-M   'P 1'
#
loop_
_entity.id
_entity.type
_entity.pdbx_description
1 polymer ?
#
loop_
_entity_poly.entity_id
_entity_poly.type
_entity_poly.pdbx_seq_one_letter_code
_entity_poly.pdbx_strand_id
1 'polypeptide(L)'
;RDINPNPNNPNNKIDDAFPPPPSSGDHIYGDVDAEISFAAEGRVRSMSRLSAAAAPNTRDALGSGLSMRHYDEDVGGNMSGNGVDLSNNPLLLLQSEAYQQQQQQQQQFQQFQQQQPSQPQTIPSLRYFFAIDRVMHPALSNQSCAQFFYHCWQAGLNFDVDTRQGVIFDLSDALMSQSATSLVCVGLAPSETYRLMRKSMQFINKQPVDVTSRAAWNLTQDMAFFQDLQSLIKFMSNESQAQEAAQQEYLSATAANAAMLGR
;
A
#
# COMPACT_ATOMS: atom_id res chain seq x y z
N ARG A 1 -45.61 21.79 -40.03
CA ARG A 1 -44.76 22.81 -39.36
C ARG A 1 -43.36 22.25 -39.38
N ASP A 2 -42.65 22.55 -40.46
CA ASP A 2 -41.32 22.03 -40.77
C ASP A 2 -40.28 22.67 -39.85
N ILE A 3 -39.49 21.83 -39.18
CA ILE A 3 -38.37 22.26 -38.35
C ILE A 3 -37.12 22.22 -39.23
N ASN A 4 -36.65 23.40 -39.58
CA ASN A 4 -35.43 23.64 -40.35
C ASN A 4 -34.23 23.67 -39.37
N PRO A 5 -33.28 22.71 -39.40
CA PRO A 5 -32.10 22.78 -38.55
C PRO A 5 -31.08 23.76 -39.14
N ASN A 6 -30.78 24.82 -38.39
CA ASN A 6 -29.77 25.83 -38.71
C ASN A 6 -28.36 25.23 -38.61
N PRO A 7 -27.56 25.18 -39.70
CA PRO A 7 -26.24 24.54 -39.70
C PRO A 7 -25.09 25.41 -39.13
N ASN A 8 -25.38 26.61 -38.59
CA ASN A 8 -24.35 27.58 -38.18
C ASN A 8 -24.27 27.82 -36.66
N ASN A 9 -24.41 26.80 -35.80
CA ASN A 9 -24.11 26.95 -34.37
C ASN A 9 -22.65 26.57 -34.07
N PRO A 10 -21.73 27.53 -33.84
CA PRO A 10 -20.32 27.25 -33.56
C PRO A 10 -20.05 26.66 -32.16
N ASN A 11 -21.07 26.44 -31.32
CA ASN A 11 -20.90 25.94 -29.95
C ASN A 11 -21.00 24.41 -29.79
N ASN A 12 -20.97 23.62 -30.86
CA ASN A 12 -21.09 22.15 -30.79
C ASN A 12 -19.82 21.40 -31.21
N LYS A 13 -18.65 21.84 -30.74
CA LYS A 13 -17.43 21.03 -30.71
C LYS A 13 -17.14 20.59 -29.28
N ILE A 14 -17.67 19.42 -28.93
CA ILE A 14 -17.14 18.63 -27.81
C ILE A 14 -16.02 17.79 -28.43
N ASP A 15 -14.81 18.35 -28.46
CA ASP A 15 -13.59 17.60 -28.77
C ASP A 15 -13.14 16.92 -27.47
N ASP A 16 -13.71 15.74 -27.16
CA ASP A 16 -13.21 14.79 -26.14
C ASP A 16 -11.93 14.10 -26.62
N ALA A 17 -10.93 14.89 -27.00
CA ALA A 17 -9.59 14.40 -27.29
C ALA A 17 -8.74 14.58 -26.03
N PHE A 18 -8.66 13.54 -25.19
CA PHE A 18 -7.68 13.47 -24.11
C PHE A 18 -6.27 13.70 -24.69
N PRO A 19 -5.54 14.75 -24.27
CA PRO A 19 -4.19 14.96 -24.75
C PRO A 19 -3.28 13.80 -24.30
N PRO A 20 -2.32 13.37 -25.13
CA PRO A 20 -1.35 12.37 -24.73
C PRO A 20 -0.52 12.85 -23.52
N PRO A 21 -0.01 11.91 -22.71
CA PRO A 21 0.79 12.22 -21.53
C PRO A 21 1.99 13.12 -21.87
N PRO A 22 2.27 14.19 -21.10
CA PRO A 22 3.48 14.97 -21.31
C PRO A 22 4.72 14.09 -21.03
N SER A 23 5.66 14.10 -21.98
CA SER A 23 6.97 13.49 -21.81
C SER A 23 7.70 14.18 -20.65
N SER A 24 8.18 13.39 -19.70
CA SER A 24 8.97 13.77 -18.52
C SER A 24 10.00 14.86 -18.85
N GLY A 25 9.63 16.12 -18.61
CA GLY A 25 10.48 17.29 -18.81
C GLY A 25 10.67 18.01 -17.48
N ASP A 26 11.93 18.16 -17.07
CA ASP A 26 12.36 18.77 -15.83
C ASP A 26 11.72 20.16 -15.60
N HIS A 27 10.91 20.28 -14.56
CA HIS A 27 10.46 21.57 -14.05
C HIS A 27 11.10 21.85 -12.68
N ILE A 28 12.15 22.67 -12.71
CA ILE A 28 12.74 23.34 -11.55
C ILE A 28 11.74 24.39 -11.07
N TYR A 29 11.07 24.13 -9.94
CA TYR A 29 10.31 25.15 -9.21
C TYR A 29 11.14 25.63 -8.02
N GLY A 30 11.48 26.92 -8.02
CA GLY A 30 12.22 27.60 -6.96
C GLY A 30 11.46 27.62 -5.65
N ASP A 31 12.20 27.29 -4.59
CA ASP A 31 11.80 27.43 -3.19
C ASP A 31 11.68 28.91 -2.82
N VAL A 32 10.59 29.28 -2.16
CA VAL A 32 10.47 30.55 -1.46
C VAL A 32 10.07 30.21 -0.04
N ASP A 33 11.06 30.17 0.85
CA ASP A 33 10.88 30.00 2.27
C ASP A 33 10.13 31.20 2.87
N ALA A 34 8.99 30.93 3.49
CA ALA A 34 8.35 31.84 4.41
C ALA A 34 8.24 31.13 5.77
N GLU A 35 9.11 31.53 6.70
CA GLU A 35 9.03 31.18 8.11
C GLU A 35 7.73 31.72 8.71
N ILE A 36 6.93 30.83 9.29
CA ILE A 36 5.84 31.20 10.20
C ILE A 36 6.01 30.36 11.47
N SER A 37 6.39 31.03 12.55
CA SER A 37 6.46 30.48 13.91
C SER A 37 5.06 30.31 14.50
N PHE A 38 4.80 29.17 15.15
CA PHE A 38 3.61 28.99 16.00
C PHE A 38 3.96 28.34 17.34
N ALA A 39 3.43 28.95 18.40
CA ALA A 39 3.46 28.48 19.77
C ALA A 39 2.56 27.25 19.93
N ALA A 40 3.13 26.19 20.49
CA ALA A 40 2.44 24.95 20.77
C ALA A 40 1.79 25.01 22.17
N GLU A 41 0.48 24.80 22.24
CA GLU A 41 -0.19 24.35 23.45
C GLU A 41 -1.12 23.18 23.12
N GLY A 42 -0.93 22.12 23.89
CA GLY A 42 -1.26 20.75 23.50
C GLY A 42 -2.73 20.36 23.56
N ARG A 43 -3.05 19.33 22.79
CA ARG A 43 -4.03 18.30 23.15
C ARG A 43 -3.82 17.05 22.29
N VAL A 44 -3.09 16.09 22.85
CA VAL A 44 -2.92 14.74 22.29
C VAL A 44 -4.23 13.98 22.48
N ARG A 45 -4.96 13.69 21.40
CA ARG A 45 -6.00 12.66 21.39
C ARG A 45 -5.44 11.41 20.73
N SER A 46 -5.44 10.33 21.51
CA SER A 46 -5.05 8.97 21.13
C SER A 46 -5.82 8.50 19.90
N MET A 47 -5.10 8.16 18.83
CA MET A 47 -5.63 7.47 17.65
C MET A 47 -5.11 6.03 17.69
N SER A 48 -6.05 5.09 17.79
CA SER A 48 -5.80 3.65 17.84
C SER A 48 -4.91 3.20 16.69
N ARG A 49 -3.79 2.54 17.03
CA ARG A 49 -2.87 1.92 16.07
C ARG A 49 -3.53 0.68 15.45
N LEU A 50 -3.94 0.76 14.19
CA LEU A 50 -4.18 -0.41 13.35
C LEU A 50 -2.86 -0.76 12.66
N SER A 51 -2.14 -1.73 13.22
CA SER A 51 -1.00 -2.37 12.56
C SER A 51 -1.44 -3.75 12.09
N ALA A 52 -1.77 -3.88 10.80
CA ALA A 52 -1.93 -5.18 10.16
C ALA A 52 -0.57 -5.61 9.61
N ALA A 53 0.11 -6.51 10.32
CA ALA A 53 1.25 -7.24 9.78
C ALA A 53 0.72 -8.46 9.02
N ALA A 54 0.83 -8.46 7.69
CA ALA A 54 0.58 -9.65 6.89
C ALA A 54 1.72 -10.66 7.16
N ALA A 55 1.40 -11.78 7.79
CA ALA A 55 2.35 -12.87 7.98
C ALA A 55 2.72 -13.49 6.62
N PRO A 56 4.01 -13.73 6.34
CA PRO A 56 4.49 -13.98 4.97
C PRO A 56 4.19 -15.36 4.38
N ASN A 57 3.32 -16.20 4.98
CA ASN A 57 3.12 -17.59 4.54
C ASN A 57 1.67 -18.08 4.47
N THR A 58 0.67 -17.20 4.35
CA THR A 58 -0.70 -17.64 4.04
C THR A 58 -1.01 -17.43 2.56
N ARG A 59 -0.92 -18.52 1.78
CA ARG A 59 -1.76 -18.65 0.58
C ARG A 59 -3.21 -18.65 1.09
N ASP A 60 -4.04 -17.80 0.51
CA ASP A 60 -5.45 -17.52 0.82
C ASP A 60 -5.73 -16.60 2.02
N ALA A 61 -5.87 -15.30 1.74
CA ALA A 61 -6.36 -14.29 2.69
C ALA A 61 -7.75 -13.76 2.31
N LEU A 62 -8.69 -14.66 1.97
CA LEU A 62 -10.13 -14.36 1.99
C LEU A 62 -10.95 -15.35 2.83
N GLY A 63 -10.31 -16.18 3.67
CA GLY A 63 -11.04 -17.09 4.55
C GLY A 63 -10.23 -17.52 5.75
N SER A 64 -10.37 -16.81 6.87
CA SER A 64 -10.12 -17.29 8.24
C SER A 64 -10.67 -16.23 9.18
N GLY A 65 -11.78 -16.43 9.90
CA GLY A 65 -12.06 -17.59 10.72
C GLY A 65 -11.56 -17.30 12.13
N LEU A 66 -12.41 -16.65 12.94
CA LEU A 66 -12.21 -16.51 14.39
C LEU A 66 -12.05 -17.91 14.99
N SER A 67 -10.83 -18.27 15.40
CA SER A 67 -10.57 -19.54 16.08
C SER A 67 -10.08 -19.28 17.49
N MET A 68 -10.99 -19.41 18.44
CA MET A 68 -10.74 -19.40 19.89
C MET A 68 -10.27 -20.81 20.29
N ARG A 69 -9.03 -20.96 20.77
CA ARG A 69 -8.51 -22.25 21.25
C ARG A 69 -8.93 -22.48 22.71
N HIS A 70 -9.70 -23.55 22.93
CA HIS A 70 -9.81 -24.23 24.22
C HIS A 70 -8.72 -25.31 24.29
N TYR A 71 -8.07 -25.43 25.45
CA TYR A 71 -7.31 -26.63 25.84
C TYR A 71 -8.24 -27.54 26.64
N ASP A 72 -8.19 -28.85 26.37
CA ASP A 72 -8.46 -29.88 27.36
C ASP A 72 -7.79 -31.22 26.98
N GLU A 73 -7.45 -31.98 28.02
CA GLU A 73 -6.47 -33.07 28.10
C GLU A 73 -6.94 -34.48 27.68
N ASP A 74 -5.96 -35.38 27.65
CA ASP A 74 -5.89 -36.81 27.32
C ASP A 74 -7.01 -37.75 27.82
N VAL A 75 -7.28 -38.83 27.05
CA VAL A 75 -7.54 -40.18 27.60
C VAL A 75 -7.00 -41.26 26.65
N GLY A 76 -6.20 -42.18 27.20
CA GLY A 76 -5.53 -43.27 26.50
C GLY A 76 -6.41 -44.50 26.17
N GLY A 77 -5.80 -45.45 25.48
CA GLY A 77 -6.40 -46.74 25.13
C GLY A 77 -5.38 -47.74 24.62
N ASN A 78 -4.84 -48.54 25.54
CA ASN A 78 -3.98 -49.69 25.32
C ASN A 78 -4.84 -50.90 24.93
N MET A 79 -4.61 -51.57 23.79
CA MET A 79 -5.03 -52.96 23.59
C MET A 79 -4.04 -53.76 22.74
N SER A 80 -3.51 -54.80 23.37
CA SER A 80 -2.73 -55.92 22.84
C SER A 80 -3.64 -56.92 22.12
N GLY A 81 -3.11 -57.66 21.14
CA GLY A 81 -3.72 -58.94 20.73
C GLY A 81 -3.31 -59.51 19.37
N ASN A 82 -2.56 -60.60 19.44
CA ASN A 82 -2.49 -61.76 18.52
C ASN A 82 -1.74 -61.62 17.18
N GLY A 83 -0.56 -62.27 17.16
CA GLY A 83 0.13 -62.66 15.94
C GLY A 83 -0.61 -63.79 15.22
N VAL A 84 -0.98 -63.52 13.97
CA VAL A 84 -1.47 -64.49 13.00
C VAL A 84 -0.32 -64.80 12.05
N ASP A 85 0.11 -66.05 12.02
CA ASP A 85 1.10 -66.56 11.06
C ASP A 85 0.45 -66.61 9.67
N LEU A 86 0.99 -65.81 8.73
CA LEU A 86 0.44 -65.54 7.39
C LEU A 86 1.30 -66.11 6.26
N SER A 87 2.13 -67.10 6.55
CA SER A 87 3.22 -67.55 5.66
C SER A 87 2.81 -68.14 4.29
N ASN A 88 1.52 -68.26 3.93
CA ASN A 88 1.10 -68.78 2.61
C ASN A 88 -0.21 -68.17 2.07
N ASN A 89 -0.32 -66.85 2.01
CA ASN A 89 -1.47 -66.19 1.39
C ASN A 89 -1.08 -65.61 0.01
N PRO A 90 -1.67 -66.05 -1.13
CA PRO A 90 -1.40 -65.46 -2.45
C PRO A 90 -1.80 -63.98 -2.55
N LEU A 91 -2.59 -63.50 -1.59
CA LEU A 91 -2.88 -62.08 -1.37
C LEU A 91 -1.64 -61.24 -0.98
N LEU A 92 -0.66 -61.84 -0.32
CA LEU A 92 0.58 -61.15 0.08
C LEU A 92 1.48 -60.84 -1.11
N LEU A 93 1.47 -61.68 -2.16
CA LEU A 93 2.24 -61.43 -3.37
C LEU A 93 1.66 -60.26 -4.16
N LEU A 94 0.34 -60.20 -4.35
CA LEU A 94 -0.35 -59.07 -4.99
C LEU A 94 -0.21 -57.78 -4.19
N GLN A 95 -0.22 -57.86 -2.86
CA GLN A 95 0.01 -56.72 -1.99
C GLN A 95 1.46 -56.23 -2.07
N SER A 96 2.43 -57.15 -2.25
CA SER A 96 3.83 -56.80 -2.44
C SER A 96 4.10 -56.12 -3.79
N GLU A 97 3.45 -56.57 -4.86
CA GLU A 97 3.56 -55.95 -6.19
C GLU A 97 2.91 -54.56 -6.21
N ALA A 98 1.74 -54.40 -5.58
CA ALA A 98 1.09 -53.10 -5.43
C ALA A 98 1.95 -52.11 -4.62
N TYR A 99 2.61 -52.58 -3.55
CA TYR A 99 3.54 -51.77 -2.77
C TYR A 99 4.79 -51.37 -3.57
N GLN A 100 5.32 -52.27 -4.40
CA GLN A 100 6.49 -51.99 -5.22
C GLN A 100 6.16 -50.98 -6.33
N GLN A 101 4.98 -51.09 -6.93
CA GLN A 101 4.52 -50.15 -7.96
C GLN A 101 4.23 -48.77 -7.36
N GLN A 102 3.71 -48.71 -6.13
CA GLN A 102 3.51 -47.46 -5.39
C GLN A 102 4.84 -46.78 -5.02
N GLN A 103 5.88 -47.54 -4.65
CA GLN A 103 7.21 -46.97 -4.41
C GLN A 103 7.84 -46.41 -5.70
N GLN A 104 7.68 -47.09 -6.84
CA GLN A 104 8.20 -46.59 -8.11
C GLN A 104 7.52 -45.28 -8.54
N GLN A 105 6.21 -45.15 -8.34
CA GLN A 105 5.51 -43.88 -8.58
C GLN A 105 6.01 -42.75 -7.67
N GLN A 106 6.28 -43.03 -6.38
CA GLN A 106 6.85 -42.02 -5.49
C GLN A 106 8.25 -41.57 -5.91
N GLN A 107 9.09 -42.48 -6.43
CA GLN A 107 10.42 -42.11 -6.92
C GLN A 107 10.36 -41.25 -8.19
N GLN A 108 9.45 -41.54 -9.13
CA GLN A 108 9.25 -40.68 -10.30
C GLN A 108 8.71 -39.28 -9.91
N PHE A 109 7.82 -39.20 -8.91
CA PHE A 109 7.29 -37.92 -8.45
C PHE A 109 8.36 -37.06 -7.76
N GLN A 110 9.32 -37.67 -7.07
CA GLN A 110 10.46 -36.94 -6.50
C GLN A 110 11.43 -36.41 -7.57
N GLN A 111 11.64 -37.14 -8.66
CA GLN A 111 12.50 -36.67 -9.76
C GLN A 111 11.87 -35.48 -10.50
N PHE A 112 10.55 -35.43 -10.65
CA PHE A 112 9.86 -34.29 -11.25
C PHE A 112 9.93 -33.01 -10.38
N GLN A 113 10.04 -33.11 -9.05
CA GLN A 113 10.22 -31.94 -8.20
C GLN A 113 11.63 -31.34 -8.25
N GLN A 114 12.66 -32.14 -8.53
CA GLN A 114 14.05 -31.65 -8.60
C GLN A 114 14.41 -30.98 -9.94
N GLN A 115 13.57 -31.09 -10.97
CA GLN A 115 13.79 -30.41 -12.26
C GLN A 115 13.07 -29.07 -12.38
N GLN A 116 12.44 -28.55 -11.32
CA GLN A 116 12.00 -27.16 -11.38
C GLN A 116 13.25 -26.27 -11.34
N PRO A 117 13.52 -25.47 -12.39
CA PRO A 117 14.57 -24.48 -12.34
C PRO A 117 14.29 -23.60 -11.13
N SER A 118 15.30 -23.43 -10.28
CA SER A 118 15.26 -22.55 -9.12
C SER A 118 14.90 -21.15 -9.60
N GLN A 119 13.59 -20.85 -9.62
CA GLN A 119 13.13 -19.51 -9.87
C GLN A 119 13.78 -18.64 -8.80
N PRO A 120 14.40 -17.51 -9.17
CA PRO A 120 14.94 -16.58 -8.20
C PRO A 120 13.81 -16.25 -7.24
N GLN A 121 13.95 -16.62 -5.97
CA GLN A 121 12.96 -16.31 -4.96
C GLN A 121 12.92 -14.79 -4.86
N THR A 122 11.90 -14.18 -5.45
CA THR A 122 11.61 -12.77 -5.28
C THR A 122 11.25 -12.59 -3.82
N ILE A 123 12.22 -12.18 -3.02
CA ILE A 123 11.99 -11.79 -1.63
C ILE A 123 10.88 -10.75 -1.66
N PRO A 124 9.72 -10.99 -1.01
CA PRO A 124 8.64 -10.03 -0.98
C PRO A 124 9.19 -8.77 -0.31
N SER A 125 9.35 -7.73 -1.11
CA SER A 125 9.86 -6.46 -0.64
C SER A 125 8.83 -5.87 0.32
N LEU A 126 9.23 -5.64 1.57
CA LEU A 126 8.38 -5.04 2.59
C LEU A 126 7.86 -3.68 2.09
N ARG A 127 6.61 -3.35 2.39
CA ARG A 127 5.98 -2.08 2.02
C ARG A 127 5.47 -1.38 3.27
N TYR A 128 5.65 -0.07 3.32
CA TYR A 128 5.12 0.78 4.37
C TYR A 128 3.92 1.54 3.84
N PHE A 129 2.91 1.71 4.68
CA PHE A 129 1.70 2.44 4.35
C PHE A 129 1.39 3.49 5.41
N PHE A 130 0.87 4.63 4.97
CA PHE A 130 0.33 5.66 5.84
C PHE A 130 -1.00 6.14 5.26
N ALA A 131 -2.06 6.01 6.03
CA ALA A 131 -3.42 6.31 5.63
C ALA A 131 -3.95 7.53 6.39
N ILE A 132 -4.70 8.37 5.67
CA ILE A 132 -5.50 9.43 6.25
C ILE A 132 -6.93 9.19 5.82
N ASP A 133 -7.78 8.92 6.80
CA ASP A 133 -9.19 8.57 6.57
C ASP A 133 -9.98 9.72 5.97
N ARG A 134 -9.64 10.97 6.32
CA ARG A 134 -10.35 12.15 5.84
C ARG A 134 -9.44 13.36 5.77
N VAL A 135 -9.36 13.93 4.57
CA VAL A 135 -8.76 15.23 4.26
C VAL A 135 -9.86 16.11 3.71
N MET A 136 -10.07 17.26 4.34
CA MET A 136 -11.02 18.27 3.87
C MET A 136 -10.27 19.47 3.33
N HIS A 137 -10.64 19.90 2.13
CA HIS A 137 -10.07 21.09 1.49
C HIS A 137 -10.99 21.58 0.36
N PRO A 138 -11.30 22.89 0.27
CA PRO A 138 -12.26 23.43 -0.70
C PRO A 138 -11.87 23.17 -2.17
N ALA A 139 -10.58 22.98 -2.46
CA ALA A 139 -10.15 22.67 -3.82
C ALA A 139 -10.63 21.30 -4.35
N LEU A 140 -11.05 20.41 -3.45
CA LEU A 140 -11.53 19.07 -3.82
C LEU A 140 -12.92 19.16 -4.46
N SER A 141 -13.79 20.06 -4.00
CA SER A 141 -15.14 20.24 -4.58
C SER A 141 -15.16 21.08 -5.86
N ASN A 142 -14.07 21.75 -6.20
CA ASN A 142 -14.00 22.68 -7.33
C ASN A 142 -13.77 22.00 -8.70
N GLN A 143 -13.65 20.67 -8.73
CA GLN A 143 -13.33 19.89 -9.92
C GLN A 143 -13.98 18.51 -9.86
N SER A 144 -14.14 17.88 -11.03
CA SER A 144 -14.62 16.50 -11.11
C SER A 144 -13.57 15.50 -10.62
N CYS A 145 -14.00 14.31 -10.20
CA CYS A 145 -13.10 13.21 -9.83
C CYS A 145 -12.09 12.86 -10.93
N ALA A 146 -12.54 12.84 -12.19
CA ALA A 146 -11.68 12.56 -13.35
C ALA A 146 -10.61 13.64 -13.54
N GLN A 147 -10.96 14.91 -13.37
CA GLN A 147 -10.02 16.02 -13.47
C GLN A 147 -9.00 16.00 -12.33
N PHE A 148 -9.45 15.76 -11.10
CA PHE A 148 -8.55 15.62 -9.95
C PHE A 148 -7.57 14.46 -10.14
N PHE A 149 -8.08 13.30 -10.56
CA PHE A 149 -7.24 12.13 -10.88
C PHE A 149 -6.18 12.44 -11.93
N TYR A 150 -6.56 13.14 -13.01
CA TYR A 150 -5.62 13.55 -14.06
C TYR A 150 -4.52 14.47 -13.50
N HIS A 151 -4.86 15.43 -12.64
CA HIS A 151 -3.87 16.29 -12.00
C HIS A 151 -2.96 15.52 -11.01
N CYS A 152 -3.49 14.54 -10.28
CA CYS A 152 -2.66 13.65 -9.45
C CYS A 152 -1.66 12.87 -10.30
N TRP A 153 -2.11 12.35 -11.45
CA TRP A 153 -1.25 11.64 -12.39
C TRP A 153 -0.16 12.56 -12.96
N GLN A 154 -0.49 13.77 -13.40
CA GLN A 154 0.48 14.78 -13.86
C GLN A 154 1.51 15.17 -12.78
N ALA A 155 1.07 15.23 -11.52
CA ALA A 155 1.95 15.52 -10.39
C ALA A 155 2.86 14.34 -9.99
N GLY A 156 2.74 13.18 -10.66
CA GLY A 156 3.44 11.95 -10.28
C GLY A 156 3.07 11.50 -8.87
N LEU A 157 1.77 11.52 -8.56
CA LEU A 157 1.19 10.99 -7.33
C LEU A 157 0.42 9.69 -7.56
N ASN A 158 0.29 9.22 -8.81
CA ASN A 158 -0.41 7.99 -9.12
C ASN A 158 0.25 6.78 -8.45
N PHE A 159 -0.57 5.83 -8.03
CA PHE A 159 -0.09 4.50 -7.64
C PHE A 159 0.38 3.73 -8.88
N ASP A 160 1.61 3.26 -8.83
CA ASP A 160 2.21 2.40 -9.83
C ASP A 160 2.03 0.93 -9.41
N VAL A 161 1.34 0.17 -10.26
CA VAL A 161 0.98 -1.23 -10.01
C VAL A 161 2.21 -2.14 -10.08
N ASP A 162 3.18 -1.83 -10.92
CA ASP A 162 4.36 -2.66 -11.14
C ASP A 162 5.31 -2.53 -9.95
N THR A 163 5.55 -1.29 -9.49
CA THR A 163 6.41 -1.02 -8.33
C THR A 163 5.69 -1.16 -7.00
N ARG A 164 4.34 -1.15 -7.01
CA ARG A 164 3.44 -1.15 -5.84
C ARG A 164 3.74 0.00 -4.89
N GLN A 165 3.87 1.20 -5.44
CA GLN A 165 4.23 2.43 -4.73
C GLN A 165 3.42 3.61 -5.25
N GLY A 166 3.30 4.67 -4.45
CA GLY A 166 2.61 5.90 -4.84
C GLY A 166 1.45 6.23 -3.92
N VAL A 167 0.46 6.96 -4.44
CA VAL A 167 -0.68 7.47 -3.66
C VAL A 167 -1.98 6.95 -4.24
N ILE A 168 -2.83 6.45 -3.36
CA ILE A 168 -4.18 6.01 -3.67
C ILE A 168 -5.12 7.02 -3.03
N PHE A 169 -5.91 7.72 -3.85
CA PHE A 169 -6.96 8.61 -3.39
C PHE A 169 -8.31 7.90 -3.49
N ASP A 170 -9.14 8.03 -2.46
CA ASP A 170 -10.56 7.67 -2.52
C ASP A 170 -11.33 8.84 -3.15
N LEU A 171 -11.64 8.67 -4.43
CA LEU A 171 -12.29 9.67 -5.28
C LEU A 171 -13.77 9.36 -5.50
N SER A 172 -14.50 9.10 -4.42
CA SER A 172 -15.96 9.00 -4.53
C SER A 172 -16.59 10.39 -4.76
N ASP A 173 -17.54 10.46 -5.67
CA ASP A 173 -18.31 11.70 -5.93
C ASP A 173 -18.96 12.22 -4.65
N ALA A 174 -19.39 11.33 -3.76
CA ALA A 174 -19.97 11.66 -2.46
C ALA A 174 -18.99 12.43 -1.58
N LEU A 175 -17.73 11.99 -1.45
CA LEU A 175 -16.73 12.68 -0.65
C LEU A 175 -16.29 13.99 -1.32
N MET A 176 -16.08 13.97 -2.63
CA MET A 176 -15.64 15.14 -3.39
C MET A 176 -16.67 16.27 -3.35
N SER A 177 -17.97 15.94 -3.39
CA SER A 177 -19.06 16.91 -3.19
C SER A 177 -19.04 17.59 -1.81
N GLN A 178 -18.43 16.95 -0.81
CA GLN A 178 -18.24 17.48 0.54
C GLN A 178 -16.86 18.14 0.73
N SER A 179 -16.13 18.42 -0.36
CA SER A 179 -14.77 18.94 -0.32
C SER A 179 -13.83 18.02 0.47
N ALA A 180 -14.05 16.70 0.40
CA ALA A 180 -13.32 15.70 1.18
C ALA A 180 -12.77 14.57 0.30
N THR A 181 -11.71 13.91 0.77
CA THR A 181 -11.17 12.67 0.21
C THR A 181 -10.47 11.88 1.32
N SER A 182 -10.18 10.60 1.09
CA SER A 182 -9.24 9.82 1.90
C SER A 182 -8.04 9.46 1.03
N LEU A 183 -6.88 9.23 1.64
CA LEU A 183 -5.72 8.76 0.87
C LEU A 183 -4.81 7.81 1.63
N VAL A 184 -4.14 6.94 0.87
CA VAL A 184 -3.13 6.01 1.35
C VAL A 184 -1.86 6.21 0.54
N CYS A 185 -0.75 6.47 1.22
CA CYS A 185 0.58 6.49 0.61
C CYS A 185 1.28 5.15 0.86
N VAL A 186 1.93 4.61 -0.17
CA VAL A 186 2.66 3.34 -0.12
C VAL A 186 4.10 3.57 -0.62
N GLY A 187 5.09 3.19 0.19
CA GLY A 187 6.52 3.33 -0.12
C GLY A 187 7.36 2.12 0.30
N LEU A 188 8.63 2.11 -0.12
CA LEU A 188 9.62 1.09 0.28
C LEU A 188 10.25 1.36 1.65
N ALA A 189 10.19 2.62 2.08
CA ALA A 189 10.70 3.09 3.36
C ALA A 189 9.66 3.98 4.06
N PRO A 190 9.70 4.07 5.40
CA PRO A 190 8.89 5.04 6.13
C PRO A 190 9.13 6.48 5.66
N SER A 191 10.37 6.89 5.41
CA SER A 191 10.69 8.26 4.98
C SER A 191 10.06 8.61 3.63
N GLU A 192 10.10 7.66 2.70
CA GLU A 192 9.48 7.78 1.39
C GLU A 192 7.95 7.88 1.52
N THR A 193 7.35 7.07 2.38
CA THR A 193 5.90 7.08 2.63
C THR A 193 5.45 8.45 3.15
N TYR A 194 6.16 9.01 4.14
CA TYR A 194 5.87 10.36 4.66
C TYR A 194 6.19 11.46 3.65
N ARG A 195 7.20 11.30 2.80
CA ARG A 195 7.51 12.23 1.72
C ARG A 195 6.38 12.27 0.69
N LEU A 196 5.86 11.11 0.28
CA LEU A 196 4.68 11.02 -0.59
C LEU A 196 3.46 11.67 0.05
N MET A 197 3.27 11.46 1.34
CA MET A 197 2.17 12.07 2.09
C MET A 197 2.30 13.60 2.14
N ARG A 198 3.49 14.13 2.44
CA ARG A 198 3.77 15.58 2.40
C ARG A 198 3.51 16.16 1.01
N LYS A 199 4.01 15.49 -0.04
CA LYS A 199 3.81 15.89 -1.44
C LYS A 199 2.32 15.94 -1.80
N SER A 200 1.54 14.98 -1.32
CA SER A 200 0.08 14.91 -1.54
C SER A 200 -0.66 16.07 -0.87
N MET A 201 -0.34 16.37 0.39
CA MET A 201 -0.95 17.50 1.11
C MET A 201 -0.58 18.84 0.46
N GLN A 202 0.67 19.02 0.05
CA GLN A 202 1.12 20.21 -0.67
C GLN A 202 0.41 20.34 -2.03
N PHE A 203 0.23 19.23 -2.75
CA PHE A 203 -0.52 19.21 -4.01
C PHE A 203 -1.95 19.69 -3.80
N ILE A 204 -2.67 19.18 -2.79
CA ILE A 204 -4.04 19.62 -2.46
C ILE A 204 -4.07 21.12 -2.13
N ASN A 205 -3.14 21.60 -1.31
CA ASN A 205 -3.07 23.01 -0.91
C ASN A 205 -2.79 23.97 -2.08
N LYS A 206 -2.01 23.51 -3.08
CA LYS A 206 -1.67 24.28 -4.28
C LYS A 206 -2.78 24.28 -5.34
N GLN A 207 -3.81 23.47 -5.18
CA GLN A 207 -4.93 23.46 -6.12
C GLN A 207 -5.66 24.83 -6.12
N PRO A 208 -6.21 25.24 -7.27
CA PRO A 208 -6.92 26.50 -7.39
C PRO A 208 -8.18 26.48 -6.51
N VAL A 209 -8.32 27.53 -5.70
CA VAL A 209 -9.52 27.80 -4.89
C VAL A 209 -9.92 29.24 -5.17
N ASP A 210 -11.20 29.48 -5.39
CA ASP A 210 -11.71 30.84 -5.55
C ASP A 210 -11.53 31.65 -4.25
N VAL A 211 -11.43 32.97 -4.39
CA VAL A 211 -11.09 33.88 -3.27
C VAL A 211 -12.14 33.78 -2.15
N THR A 212 -13.41 33.62 -2.51
CA THR A 212 -14.52 33.56 -1.55
C THR A 212 -14.47 32.28 -0.72
N SER A 213 -14.32 31.12 -1.36
CA SER A 213 -14.16 29.83 -0.68
C SER A 213 -12.90 29.78 0.17
N ARG A 214 -11.79 30.39 -0.29
CA ARG A 214 -10.56 30.47 0.49
C ARG A 214 -10.72 31.35 1.73
N ALA A 215 -11.40 32.48 1.61
CA ALA A 215 -11.68 33.35 2.77
C ALA A 215 -12.57 32.65 3.80
N ALA A 216 -13.63 31.96 3.35
CA ALA A 216 -14.51 31.18 4.22
C ALA A 216 -13.75 30.04 4.90
N TRP A 217 -12.93 29.30 4.15
CA TRP A 217 -12.13 28.19 4.63
C TRP A 217 -11.19 28.58 5.77
N ASN A 218 -10.51 29.73 5.65
CA ASN A 218 -9.58 30.23 6.66
C ASN A 218 -10.20 30.47 8.05
N LEU A 219 -11.54 30.48 8.15
CA LEU A 219 -12.27 30.66 9.41
C LEU A 219 -12.81 29.34 9.99
N THR A 220 -12.58 28.21 9.31
CA THR A 220 -13.12 26.90 9.70
C THR A 220 -12.18 26.11 10.60
N GLN A 221 -12.74 25.20 11.41
CA GLN A 221 -11.95 24.22 12.17
C GLN A 221 -11.23 23.22 11.25
N ASP A 222 -11.81 22.94 10.10
CA ASP A 222 -11.24 22.03 9.11
C ASP A 222 -9.91 22.57 8.55
N MET A 223 -9.78 23.90 8.40
CA MET A 223 -8.51 24.54 8.04
C MET A 223 -7.43 24.32 9.10
N ALA A 224 -7.77 24.50 10.37
CA ALA A 224 -6.85 24.24 11.47
C ALA A 224 -6.41 22.76 11.48
N PHE A 225 -7.37 21.83 11.34
CA PHE A 225 -7.07 20.40 11.25
C PHE A 225 -6.16 20.06 10.06
N PHE A 226 -6.41 20.67 8.90
CA PHE A 226 -5.57 20.47 7.71
C PHE A 226 -4.14 20.98 7.91
N GLN A 227 -3.95 22.11 8.60
CA GLN A 227 -2.62 22.65 8.94
C GLN A 227 -1.90 21.81 9.99
N ASP A 228 -2.62 21.33 11.01
CA ASP A 228 -2.08 20.42 12.03
C ASP A 228 -1.60 19.11 11.39
N LEU A 229 -2.40 18.59 10.45
CA LEU A 229 -2.06 17.39 9.70
C LEU A 229 -0.81 17.60 8.85
N GLN A 230 -0.69 18.72 8.13
CA GLN A 230 0.53 19.06 7.40
C GLN A 230 1.75 19.16 8.31
N SER A 231 1.60 19.78 9.48
CA SER A 231 2.69 19.94 10.46
C SER A 231 3.13 18.60 11.04
N LEU A 232 2.18 17.73 11.37
CA LEU A 232 2.45 16.36 11.84
C LEU A 232 3.17 15.52 10.77
N ILE A 233 2.68 15.55 9.53
CA ILE A 233 3.32 14.84 8.40
C ILE A 233 4.72 15.40 8.16
N LYS A 234 4.91 16.72 8.26
CA LYS A 234 6.21 17.37 8.15
C LYS A 234 7.16 16.87 9.23
N PHE A 235 6.73 16.84 10.48
CA PHE A 235 7.50 16.32 11.61
C PHE A 235 7.88 14.84 11.40
N MET A 236 6.90 13.97 11.12
CA MET A 236 7.16 12.53 10.93
C MET A 236 8.10 12.25 9.76
N SER A 237 7.98 13.00 8.67
CA SER A 237 8.90 12.89 7.53
C SER A 237 10.34 13.22 7.92
N ASN A 238 10.55 14.25 8.74
CA ASN A 238 11.90 14.66 9.16
C ASN A 238 12.49 13.63 10.14
N GLU A 239 11.71 13.20 11.13
CA GLU A 239 12.11 12.18 12.10
C GLU A 239 12.47 10.86 11.42
N SER A 240 11.65 10.43 10.45
CA SER A 240 11.89 9.20 9.71
C SER A 240 13.17 9.25 8.88
N GLN A 241 13.47 10.41 8.27
CA GLN A 241 14.73 10.59 7.53
C GLN A 241 15.94 10.55 8.47
N ALA A 242 15.85 11.21 9.63
CA ALA A 242 16.92 11.18 10.63
C ALA A 242 17.19 9.77 11.16
N GLN A 243 16.14 8.99 11.42
CA GLN A 243 16.26 7.59 11.86
C GLN A 243 16.91 6.69 10.80
N GLU A 244 16.52 6.83 9.53
CA GLU A 244 17.11 6.06 8.44
C GLU A 244 18.59 6.42 8.22
N ALA A 245 18.93 7.71 8.29
CA ALA A 245 20.32 8.15 8.21
C ALA A 245 21.18 7.57 9.35
N ALA A 246 20.68 7.64 10.59
CA ALA A 246 21.36 7.06 11.75
C ALA A 246 21.51 5.52 11.63
N GLN A 247 20.50 4.84 11.10
CA GLN A 247 20.56 3.39 10.88
C GLN A 247 21.58 3.01 9.80
N GLN A 248 21.65 3.76 8.70
CA GLN A 248 22.66 3.54 7.66
C GLN A 248 24.07 3.77 8.18
N GLU A 249 24.28 4.82 8.99
CA GLU A 249 25.56 5.11 9.62
C GLU A 249 26.00 3.94 10.52
N TYR A 250 25.11 3.45 11.38
CA TYR A 250 25.38 2.30 12.26
C TYR A 250 25.75 1.02 11.47
N LEU A 251 25.01 0.72 10.40
CA LEU A 251 25.27 -0.44 9.55
C LEU A 251 26.63 -0.32 8.85
N SER A 252 26.96 0.87 8.35
CA SER A 252 28.24 1.13 7.67
C SER A 252 29.43 1.01 8.63
N ALA A 253 29.30 1.51 9.86
CA ALA A 253 30.31 1.37 10.90
C ALA A 253 30.51 -0.10 11.32
N THR A 254 29.41 -0.86 11.43
CA THR A 254 29.46 -2.28 11.76
C THR A 254 30.15 -3.09 10.65
N ALA A 255 29.82 -2.80 9.38
CA ALA A 255 30.45 -3.45 8.23
C ALA A 255 31.96 -3.13 8.15
N ALA A 256 32.35 -1.88 8.43
CA ALA A 256 33.76 -1.49 8.48
C ALA A 256 34.53 -2.22 9.58
N ASN A 257 33.96 -2.34 10.79
CA ASN A 257 34.56 -3.08 11.90
C ASN A 257 34.67 -4.58 11.61
N ALA A 258 33.66 -5.19 10.99
CA ALA A 258 33.69 -6.59 10.59
C ALA A 258 34.78 -6.86 9.52
N ALA A 259 34.97 -5.93 8.58
CA ALA A 259 36.02 -6.03 7.57
C ALA A 259 37.43 -5.89 8.16
N MET A 260 37.61 -5.15 9.25
CA MET A 260 38.89 -5.03 9.94
C MET A 260 39.24 -6.28 10.77
N LEU A 261 38.25 -6.95 11.37
CA LEU A 261 38.46 -8.17 12.16
C LEU A 261 38.66 -9.44 11.31
N GLY A 262 38.29 -9.39 10.01
CA GLY A 262 38.49 -10.47 9.05
C GLY A 262 39.85 -10.47 8.34
N ARG A 263 40.80 -9.62 8.74
CA ARG A 263 42.19 -9.57 8.28
C ARG A 263 43.14 -9.92 9.41
#